data_AF-A0A9W8I6G4-F1
#
_entry.id   AF-A0A9W8I6G4-F1
#
_cell.length_a   1.000
_cell.length_b   1.000
_cell.length_c   1.000
_cell.angle_alpha   90.00
_cell.angle_beta   90.00
_cell.angle_gamma   90.00
#
_symmetry.space_group_name_H-M   'P 1'
#
loop_
_entity.id
_entity.type
_entity.pdbx_description
1 polymer ?
#
loop_
_entity_poly.entity_id
_entity_poly.type
_entity_poly.pdbx_seq_one_letter_code
_entity_poly.pdbx_strand_id
1 'polypeptide(L)'
;MLNECGILHRDISTNNILAVSSNSSPNELHGLLIDLDSAVQTDDERKAPAVRSGTPLFMSIVNVEGLTEERTALDDWESLLYVICWLATFGITSDDRLIEIEKSEYPIVLWTTGTAKAAALAKRTHMDSSRNFETNIADNFQGRYTLLRKLATNLHKVLFLNEKCLGALRSTYTVKESTTKPTSRSKHSDSDSSDDSDLEEGTVSYVIDPLVERCKHVDNIVEELLGVMDSMKRKAKRYLKKMAAS
;
A
#
# COMPACT_ATOMS: atom_id res chain seq x y z
N MET A 1 12.43 9.53 11.38
CA MET A 1 11.18 9.21 12.14
C MET A 1 11.01 7.72 12.34
N LEU A 2 10.60 6.92 11.35
CA LEU A 2 10.52 5.46 11.54
C LEU A 2 11.89 4.82 11.82
N ASN A 3 12.86 5.02 10.93
CA ASN A 3 14.18 4.38 11.04
C ASN A 3 15.08 4.97 12.13
N GLU A 4 14.84 6.23 12.53
CA GLU A 4 15.68 6.95 13.49
C GLU A 4 15.08 6.96 14.90
N CYS A 5 13.76 6.87 15.00
CA CYS A 5 13.05 7.03 16.27
C CYS A 5 12.09 5.87 16.58
N GLY A 6 11.89 4.92 15.65
CA GLY A 6 10.91 3.85 15.82
C GLY A 6 9.47 4.38 15.90
N ILE A 7 9.13 5.44 15.15
CA ILE A 7 7.80 6.08 15.23
C ILE A 7 7.01 5.85 13.94
N LEU A 8 5.78 5.35 14.09
CA LEU A 8 4.73 5.34 13.06
C LEU A 8 3.91 6.61 13.18
N HIS A 9 3.71 7.32 12.07
CA HIS A 9 2.94 8.56 12.03
C HIS A 9 1.43 8.29 12.05
N ARG A 10 0.97 7.27 11.31
CA ARG A 10 -0.44 6.86 11.20
C ARG A 10 -1.40 7.92 10.62
N ASP A 11 -0.93 9.07 10.15
CA ASP A 11 -1.78 10.07 9.48
C ASP A 11 -1.00 10.89 8.43
N ILE A 12 -0.30 10.19 7.54
CA ILE A 12 0.41 10.86 6.45
C ILE A 12 -0.62 11.39 5.44
N SER A 13 -0.64 12.71 5.27
CA SER A 13 -1.53 13.42 4.35
C SER A 13 -0.83 14.65 3.77
N THR A 14 -1.42 15.29 2.76
CA THR A 14 -0.89 16.56 2.23
C THR A 14 -0.87 17.69 3.26
N ASN A 15 -1.72 17.63 4.28
CA ASN A 15 -1.80 18.67 5.32
C ASN A 15 -0.73 18.47 6.41
N ASN A 16 -0.18 17.26 6.51
CA ASN A 16 0.77 16.88 7.54
C ASN A 16 2.23 16.87 7.02
N ILE A 17 2.46 17.43 5.82
CA ILE A 17 3.79 17.58 5.22
C ILE A 17 4.03 19.06 4.91
N LEU A 18 4.99 19.66 5.60
CA LEU A 18 5.48 21.01 5.32
C LEU A 18 6.73 20.96 4.43
N ALA A 19 6.80 21.87 3.48
CA ALA A 19 7.99 22.09 2.68
C ALA A 19 8.72 23.34 3.19
N VAL A 20 9.89 23.14 3.79
CA VAL A 20 10.66 24.18 4.46
C VAL A 20 11.92 24.47 3.66
N SER A 21 12.16 25.73 3.30
CA SER A 21 13.45 26.17 2.77
C SER A 21 14.26 26.84 3.88
N SER A 22 15.59 26.66 3.86
CA SER A 22 16.46 27.38 4.77
C SER A 22 16.78 28.76 4.20
N ASN A 23 16.80 29.80 5.06
CA ASN A 23 17.24 31.14 4.66
C ASN A 23 18.67 31.13 4.08
N SER A 24 19.51 30.19 4.52
CA SER A 24 20.90 30.05 4.08
C SER A 24 21.02 29.29 2.75
N SER A 25 20.01 28.51 2.38
CA SER A 25 19.95 27.72 1.15
C SER A 25 18.52 27.72 0.59
N PRO A 26 18.06 28.85 -0.02
CA PRO A 26 16.67 28.98 -0.50
C PRO A 26 16.28 27.94 -1.56
N ASN A 27 17.28 27.41 -2.27
CA ASN A 27 17.11 26.37 -3.29
C ASN A 27 17.08 24.94 -2.71
N GLU A 28 17.21 24.79 -1.39
CA GLU A 28 17.18 23.50 -0.71
C GLU A 28 15.89 23.38 0.11
N LEU A 29 14.97 22.57 -0.41
CA LEU A 29 13.68 22.29 0.20
C LEU A 29 13.78 21.01 1.04
N HIS A 30 13.41 21.11 2.30
CA HIS A 30 13.30 20.00 3.25
C HIS A 30 11.83 19.70 3.52
N GLY A 31 11.45 18.42 3.46
CA GLY A 31 10.14 17.98 3.92
C GLY A 31 10.15 17.79 5.43
N LEU A 32 9.16 18.33 6.12
CA LEU A 32 8.93 18.15 7.55
C LEU A 32 7.55 17.53 7.76
N LEU A 33 7.50 16.36 8.39
CA LEU A 33 6.25 15.76 8.85
C LEU A 33 5.81 16.45 10.15
N ILE A 34 4.53 16.79 10.24
CA ILE A 34 3.89 17.46 11.38
C ILE A 34 2.64 16.66 11.81
N ASP A 35 1.98 17.07 12.90
CA ASP A 35 0.78 16.40 13.42
C ASP A 35 1.03 14.95 13.88
N LEU A 36 1.66 14.83 15.04
CA LEU A 36 2.05 13.56 15.65
C LEU A 36 1.04 13.06 16.70
N ASP A 37 -0.15 13.65 16.77
CA ASP A 37 -1.17 13.28 17.78
C ASP A 37 -1.65 11.84 17.60
N SER A 38 -1.58 11.33 16.37
CA SER A 38 -1.85 9.93 16.04
C SER A 38 -0.60 9.05 16.05
N ALA A 39 0.60 9.57 16.33
CA ALA A 39 1.83 8.79 16.22
C ALA A 39 2.02 7.80 17.37
N VAL A 40 2.68 6.67 17.11
CA VAL A 40 3.03 5.66 18.12
C VAL A 40 4.44 5.14 17.93
N GLN A 41 5.08 4.73 19.03
CA GLN A 41 6.34 4.01 18.97
C GLN A 41 6.10 2.54 18.57
N THR A 42 6.96 1.98 17.72
CA THR A 42 6.85 0.61 17.20
C THR A 42 6.93 -0.46 18.28
N ASP A 43 7.57 -0.12 19.40
CA ASP A 43 7.92 -1.06 20.49
C ASP A 43 6.96 -0.92 21.69
N ASP A 44 5.95 -0.06 21.59
CA ASP A 44 5.01 0.15 22.69
C ASP A 44 4.00 -1.01 22.76
N GLU A 45 4.10 -1.84 23.79
CA GLU A 45 3.21 -3.00 24.04
C GLU A 45 1.74 -2.58 24.16
N ARG A 46 1.48 -1.30 24.45
CA ARG A 46 0.14 -0.70 24.41
C ARG A 46 -0.14 -0.17 23.01
N LYS A 47 -0.34 -1.07 22.06
CA LYS A 47 -0.90 -0.73 20.74
C LYS A 47 -2.31 -0.19 20.93
N ALA A 48 -2.44 1.11 21.20
CA ALA A 48 -3.73 1.78 21.22
C ALA A 48 -4.39 1.50 19.86
N PRO A 49 -5.64 0.97 19.84
CA PRO A 49 -6.35 0.75 18.60
C PRO A 49 -6.24 2.01 17.79
N ALA A 50 -5.80 1.89 16.54
CA ALA A 50 -5.83 3.05 15.67
C ALA A 50 -7.30 3.41 15.54
N VAL A 51 -7.72 4.48 16.21
CA VAL A 51 -8.99 5.15 15.89
C VAL A 51 -8.97 5.28 14.37
N ARG A 52 -10.08 4.96 13.70
CA ARG A 52 -10.25 5.20 12.25
C ARG A 52 -10.31 6.71 12.01
N SER A 53 -9.28 7.43 12.41
CA SER A 53 -8.94 8.79 12.05
C SER A 53 -8.01 8.73 10.85
N GLY A 54 -8.18 9.71 9.96
CA GLY A 54 -7.45 9.85 8.70
C GLY A 54 -8.38 10.13 7.53
N THR A 55 -7.88 10.84 6.53
CA THR A 55 -8.63 11.08 5.30
C THR A 55 -8.65 9.78 4.48
N PRO A 56 -9.83 9.20 4.14
CA PRO A 56 -9.91 7.93 3.41
C PRO A 56 -9.09 7.90 2.12
N LEU A 57 -8.87 9.07 1.51
CA LEU A 57 -7.98 9.31 0.39
C LEU A 57 -6.55 8.78 0.63
N PHE A 58 -5.96 9.08 1.78
CA PHE A 58 -4.56 8.76 2.08
C PHE A 58 -4.39 7.54 2.98
N MET A 59 -5.46 7.04 3.59
CA MET A 59 -5.40 5.84 4.42
C MET A 59 -5.06 4.58 3.58
N SER A 60 -4.23 3.67 4.12
CA SER A 60 -3.92 2.40 3.47
C SER A 60 -5.18 1.52 3.32
N ILE A 61 -5.19 0.64 2.32
CA ILE A 61 -6.30 -0.27 1.99
C ILE A 61 -6.68 -1.12 3.21
N VAL A 62 -5.68 -1.71 3.87
CA VAL A 62 -5.86 -2.57 5.05
C VAL A 62 -6.58 -1.82 6.17
N ASN A 63 -6.25 -0.55 6.38
CA ASN A 63 -6.87 0.29 7.40
C ASN A 63 -8.29 0.75 7.00
N VAL A 64 -8.50 1.14 5.74
CA VAL A 64 -9.84 1.50 5.23
C VAL A 64 -10.81 0.31 5.37
N GLU A 65 -10.35 -0.90 5.08
CA GLU A 65 -11.14 -2.12 5.18
C GLU A 65 -11.23 -2.68 6.61
N GLY A 66 -10.31 -2.30 7.50
CA GLY A 66 -10.20 -2.85 8.85
C GLY A 66 -9.82 -4.33 8.85
N LEU A 67 -8.83 -4.71 8.03
CA LEU A 67 -8.36 -6.10 7.96
C LEU A 67 -7.39 -6.47 9.07
N THR A 68 -6.72 -5.49 9.67
CA THR A 68 -5.81 -5.67 10.79
C THR A 68 -6.10 -4.63 11.86
N GLU A 69 -5.93 -5.02 13.12
CA GLU A 69 -5.98 -4.09 14.26
C GLU A 69 -4.65 -3.34 14.44
N GLU A 70 -3.56 -3.88 13.88
CA GLU A 70 -2.22 -3.30 13.97
C GLU A 70 -1.84 -2.56 12.70
N ARG A 71 -1.40 -1.30 12.87
CA ARG A 71 -0.75 -0.53 11.81
C ARG A 71 0.75 -0.80 11.80
N THR A 72 1.31 -0.81 10.61
CA THR A 72 2.73 -1.07 10.35
C THR A 72 3.36 0.09 9.59
N ALA A 73 4.68 0.06 9.44
CA ALA A 73 5.41 0.99 8.58
C ALA A 73 4.88 1.02 7.14
N LEU A 74 4.40 -0.12 6.63
CA LEU A 74 3.90 -0.23 5.27
C LEU A 74 2.63 0.60 5.03
N ASP A 75 1.85 0.86 6.10
CA ASP A 75 0.68 1.73 6.00
C ASP A 75 1.08 3.18 5.76
N ASP A 76 2.08 3.68 6.49
CA ASP A 76 2.64 5.02 6.30
C ASP A 76 3.26 5.17 4.89
N TRP A 77 3.97 4.15 4.42
CA TRP A 77 4.53 4.14 3.06
C TRP A 77 3.46 4.13 1.96
N GLU A 78 2.39 3.37 2.15
CA GLU A 78 1.25 3.36 1.25
C GLU A 78 0.55 4.72 1.23
N SER A 79 0.36 5.34 2.39
CA SER A 79 -0.14 6.72 2.51
C SER A 79 0.75 7.73 1.78
N LEU A 80 2.08 7.61 1.90
CA LEU A 80 3.03 8.44 1.16
C LEU A 80 2.88 8.27 -0.36
N LEU A 81 2.72 7.04 -0.84
CA LEU A 81 2.44 6.80 -2.27
C LEU A 81 1.16 7.50 -2.70
N TYR A 82 0.09 7.43 -1.91
CA TYR A 82 -1.17 8.11 -2.24
C TYR A 82 -1.04 9.63 -2.27
N VAL A 83 -0.30 10.22 -1.34
CA VAL A 83 0.03 11.66 -1.39
C VAL A 83 0.79 12.00 -2.68
N ILE A 84 1.80 11.22 -3.03
CA ILE A 84 2.59 11.41 -4.26
C ILE A 84 1.69 11.34 -5.50
N CYS A 85 0.84 10.32 -5.61
CA CYS A 85 -0.08 10.16 -6.74
C CYS A 85 -1.06 11.33 -6.83
N TRP A 86 -1.62 11.76 -5.69
CA TRP A 86 -2.56 12.87 -5.65
C TRP A 86 -1.93 14.17 -6.12
N LEU A 87 -0.75 14.51 -5.60
CA LEU A 87 -0.01 15.72 -5.98
C LEU A 87 0.48 15.65 -7.44
N ALA A 88 0.90 14.48 -7.91
CA ALA A 88 1.33 14.29 -9.29
C ALA A 88 0.19 14.48 -10.30
N THR A 89 -1.05 14.11 -9.93
CA THR A 89 -2.24 14.33 -10.76
C THR A 89 -2.72 15.78 -10.68
N PHE A 90 -2.88 16.32 -9.47
CA PHE A 90 -3.60 17.58 -9.28
C PHE A 90 -2.72 18.81 -9.09
N GLY A 91 -1.42 18.66 -8.95
CA GLY A 91 -0.50 19.77 -8.77
C GLY A 91 0.02 19.89 -7.33
N ILE A 92 1.26 20.34 -7.20
CA ILE A 92 1.98 20.54 -5.94
C ILE A 92 1.85 21.99 -5.48
N THR A 93 1.87 22.93 -6.42
CA THR A 93 1.91 24.38 -6.15
C THR A 93 0.60 25.03 -6.58
N SER A 94 0.32 26.24 -6.09
CA SER A 94 -0.87 26.99 -6.51
C SER A 94 -0.91 27.25 -8.02
N ASP A 95 0.26 27.40 -8.66
CA ASP A 95 0.39 27.73 -10.07
C ASP A 95 -0.02 26.58 -10.99
N ASP A 96 0.07 25.35 -10.49
CA ASP A 96 -0.22 24.15 -11.27
C ASP A 96 -1.30 23.26 -10.68
N ARG A 97 -1.99 23.77 -9.67
CA ARG A 97 -3.13 23.11 -9.06
C ARG A 97 -4.31 23.11 -10.02
N LEU A 98 -4.78 21.92 -10.38
CA LEU A 98 -6.03 21.78 -11.12
C LEU A 98 -7.20 22.23 -10.22
N ILE A 99 -8.03 23.10 -10.78
CA ILE A 99 -9.27 23.57 -10.15
C ILE A 99 -10.35 22.50 -10.39
N GLU A 100 -11.34 22.39 -9.50
CA GLU A 100 -12.47 21.45 -9.62
C GLU A 100 -12.09 19.95 -9.63
N ILE A 101 -11.17 19.54 -8.75
CA ILE A 101 -10.76 18.14 -8.54
C ILE A 101 -11.96 17.18 -8.44
N GLU A 102 -13.00 17.58 -7.72
CA GLU A 102 -14.21 16.77 -7.49
C GLU A 102 -15.06 16.54 -8.74
N LYS A 103 -14.91 17.37 -9.79
CA LYS A 103 -15.59 17.22 -11.08
C LYS A 103 -14.72 16.53 -12.14
N SER A 104 -13.48 16.20 -11.79
CA SER A 104 -12.57 15.56 -12.73
C SER A 104 -12.90 14.07 -12.89
N GLU A 105 -12.78 13.57 -14.12
CA GLU A 105 -13.00 12.15 -14.45
C GLU A 105 -11.77 11.27 -14.14
N TYR A 106 -10.79 11.78 -13.39
CA TYR A 106 -9.58 11.03 -13.08
C TYR A 106 -9.90 9.85 -12.15
N PRO A 107 -9.42 8.62 -12.45
CA PRO A 107 -9.72 7.44 -11.64
C PRO A 107 -9.33 7.59 -10.16
N ILE A 108 -8.32 8.39 -9.85
CA ILE A 108 -7.86 8.65 -8.49
C ILE A 108 -8.93 9.33 -7.60
N VAL A 109 -9.93 10.01 -8.19
CA VAL A 109 -11.07 10.61 -7.45
C VAL A 109 -11.98 9.54 -6.83
N LEU A 110 -11.94 8.29 -7.34
CA LEU A 110 -12.65 7.17 -6.73
C LEU A 110 -12.14 6.83 -5.32
N TRP A 111 -10.98 7.35 -4.92
CA TRP A 111 -10.46 7.20 -3.56
C TRP A 111 -11.13 8.13 -2.54
N THR A 112 -11.86 9.15 -3.00
CA THR A 112 -12.54 10.15 -2.15
C THR A 112 -14.05 10.06 -2.18
N THR A 113 -14.61 9.28 -3.11
CA THR A 113 -16.06 9.25 -3.38
C THR A 113 -16.69 7.92 -2.96
N GLY A 114 -17.99 7.95 -2.69
CA GLY A 114 -18.74 6.75 -2.30
C GLY A 114 -18.44 6.25 -0.90
N THR A 115 -18.55 4.94 -0.69
CA THR A 115 -18.30 4.30 0.61
C THR A 115 -16.83 3.98 0.81
N ALA A 116 -16.38 3.84 2.07
CA ALA A 116 -15.02 3.39 2.39
C ALA A 116 -14.66 2.07 1.67
N LYS A 117 -15.62 1.14 1.56
CA LYS A 117 -15.46 -0.12 0.81
C LYS A 117 -15.25 0.11 -0.69
N ALA A 118 -15.96 1.05 -1.30
CA ALA A 118 -15.79 1.39 -2.71
C ALA A 118 -14.42 2.02 -2.97
N ALA A 119 -13.99 2.94 -2.10
CA ALA A 119 -12.66 3.55 -2.18
C ALA A 119 -11.54 2.51 -2.03
N ALA A 120 -11.67 1.58 -1.07
CA ALA A 120 -10.72 0.49 -0.90
C ALA A 120 -10.66 -0.43 -2.13
N LEU A 121 -11.80 -0.78 -2.72
CA LEU A 121 -11.84 -1.60 -3.94
C LEU A 121 -11.18 -0.90 -5.14
N ALA A 122 -11.43 0.41 -5.30
CA ALA A 122 -10.76 1.21 -6.33
C ALA A 122 -9.24 1.22 -6.11
N LYS A 123 -8.79 1.45 -4.88
CA LYS A 123 -7.36 1.38 -4.52
C LYS A 123 -6.76 0.01 -4.82
N ARG A 124 -7.39 -1.08 -4.38
CA ARG A 124 -6.93 -2.45 -4.70
C ARG A 124 -6.79 -2.63 -6.20
N THR A 125 -7.82 -2.28 -6.97
CA THR A 125 -7.80 -2.43 -8.43
C THR A 125 -6.65 -1.63 -9.07
N HIS A 126 -6.46 -0.38 -8.65
CA HIS A 126 -5.40 0.48 -9.17
C HIS A 126 -3.99 0.02 -8.77
N MET A 127 -3.82 -0.57 -7.59
CA MET A 127 -2.52 -1.01 -7.09
C MET A 127 -2.16 -2.45 -7.49
N ASP A 128 -3.11 -3.22 -8.03
CA ASP A 128 -2.94 -4.67 -8.21
C ASP A 128 -1.83 -5.09 -9.18
N SER A 129 -1.59 -4.31 -10.24
CA SER A 129 -0.58 -4.64 -11.25
C SER A 129 0.11 -3.40 -11.77
N SER A 130 1.31 -3.57 -12.34
CA SER A 130 2.03 -2.48 -13.00
C SER A 130 1.19 -1.83 -14.09
N ARG A 131 0.41 -2.63 -14.82
CA ARG A 131 -0.49 -2.13 -15.88
C ARG A 131 -1.60 -1.28 -15.28
N ASN A 132 -2.28 -1.77 -14.25
CA ASN A 132 -3.38 -1.03 -13.64
C ASN A 132 -2.90 0.28 -13.01
N PHE A 133 -1.75 0.26 -12.34
CA PHE A 133 -1.17 1.47 -11.77
C PHE A 133 -0.81 2.48 -12.86
N GLU A 134 -0.16 2.03 -13.93
CA GLU A 134 0.19 2.90 -15.04
C GLU A 134 -1.05 3.55 -15.67
N THR A 135 -2.00 2.73 -16.12
CA THR A 135 -3.15 3.22 -16.91
C THR A 135 -4.14 4.04 -16.10
N ASN A 136 -4.37 3.67 -14.84
CA ASN A 136 -5.39 4.34 -14.01
C ASN A 136 -4.81 5.49 -13.19
N ILE A 137 -3.50 5.48 -12.90
CA ILE A 137 -2.89 6.46 -12.00
C ILE A 137 -1.76 7.23 -12.71
N ALA A 138 -0.68 6.57 -13.10
CA ALA A 138 0.54 7.28 -13.53
C ALA A 138 0.41 7.99 -14.89
N ASP A 139 -0.47 7.54 -15.77
CA ASP A 139 -0.78 8.19 -17.06
C ASP A 139 -1.59 9.48 -16.88
N ASN A 140 -2.24 9.65 -15.74
CA ASN A 140 -2.99 10.85 -15.40
C ASN A 140 -2.14 11.92 -14.71
N PHE A 141 -0.85 11.65 -14.46
CA PHE A 141 0.05 12.62 -13.87
C PHE A 141 0.36 13.77 -14.83
N GLN A 142 0.50 14.97 -14.28
CA GLN A 142 0.90 16.13 -15.08
C GLN A 142 2.31 15.91 -15.65
N GLY A 143 2.47 16.10 -16.97
CA GLY A 143 3.68 15.70 -17.70
C GLY A 143 4.98 16.33 -17.20
N ARG A 144 4.92 17.47 -16.50
CA ARG A 144 6.11 18.11 -15.91
C ARG A 144 6.72 17.31 -14.75
N TYR A 145 5.94 16.45 -14.09
CA TYR A 145 6.38 15.70 -12.90
C TYR A 145 7.06 14.36 -13.23
N THR A 146 7.99 14.36 -14.19
CA THR A 146 8.65 13.13 -14.67
C THR A 146 9.42 12.37 -13.58
N LEU A 147 10.04 13.08 -12.64
CA LEU A 147 10.73 12.46 -11.49
C LEU A 147 9.74 11.90 -10.48
N LEU A 148 8.61 12.57 -10.25
CA LEU A 148 7.58 12.12 -9.33
C LEU A 148 6.88 10.86 -9.85
N ARG A 149 6.60 10.81 -11.17
CA ARG A 149 6.12 9.59 -11.85
C ARG A 149 7.05 8.41 -11.59
N LYS A 150 8.36 8.61 -11.81
CA LYS A 150 9.37 7.56 -11.55
C LYS A 150 9.41 7.13 -10.07
N LEU A 151 9.26 8.08 -9.14
CA LEU A 151 9.20 7.74 -7.72
C LEU A 151 7.96 6.89 -7.42
N ALA A 152 6.78 7.35 -7.82
CA ALA A 152 5.52 6.66 -7.57
C ALA A 152 5.50 5.24 -8.15
N THR A 153 5.95 5.07 -9.41
CA THR A 153 6.03 3.74 -10.04
C THR A 153 6.98 2.79 -9.30
N ASN A 154 8.11 3.30 -8.78
CA ASN A 154 9.04 2.43 -8.05
C ASN A 154 8.52 2.07 -6.65
N LEU A 155 7.91 3.02 -5.94
CA LEU A 155 7.26 2.75 -4.66
C LEU A 155 6.11 1.76 -4.82
N HIS A 156 5.28 1.92 -5.86
CA HIS A 156 4.20 0.99 -6.20
C HIS A 156 4.72 -0.44 -6.39
N LYS A 157 5.78 -0.62 -7.18
CA LYS A 157 6.38 -1.94 -7.40
C LYS A 157 6.84 -2.60 -6.11
N VAL A 158 7.49 -1.85 -5.23
CA VAL A 158 7.98 -2.41 -3.96
C VAL A 158 6.82 -2.68 -2.99
N LEU A 159 5.81 -1.81 -2.92
CA LEU A 159 4.69 -1.96 -1.97
C LEU A 159 3.69 -3.05 -2.36
N PHE A 160 3.50 -3.29 -3.66
CA PHE A 160 2.39 -4.09 -4.18
C PHE A 160 2.81 -5.18 -5.16
N LEU A 161 4.04 -5.18 -5.66
CA LEU A 161 4.54 -6.18 -6.62
C LEU A 161 5.89 -6.78 -6.18
N ASN A 162 6.22 -6.66 -4.90
CA ASN A 162 7.34 -7.36 -4.31
C ASN A 162 7.06 -8.87 -4.34
N GLU A 163 8.09 -9.71 -4.38
CA GLU A 163 7.90 -11.17 -4.36
C GLU A 163 7.11 -11.67 -3.15
N LYS A 164 7.08 -10.90 -2.05
CA LYS A 164 6.32 -11.15 -0.83
C LYS A 164 4.91 -10.51 -0.84
N CYS A 165 4.57 -9.74 -1.86
CA CYS A 165 3.28 -9.08 -2.07
C CYS A 165 2.91 -9.13 -3.56
N LEU A 166 2.16 -10.14 -3.98
CA LEU A 166 1.79 -10.34 -5.38
C LEU A 166 0.46 -9.65 -5.73
N GLY A 167 0.50 -8.33 -5.81
CA GLY A 167 -0.65 -7.49 -6.13
C GLY A 167 -1.40 -7.00 -4.90
N ALA A 168 -2.63 -6.56 -5.14
CA ALA A 168 -3.50 -5.96 -4.13
C ALA A 168 -4.90 -6.58 -4.12
N LEU A 169 -5.24 -7.45 -5.07
CA LEU A 169 -6.46 -8.25 -5.04
C LEU A 169 -6.25 -9.56 -4.28
N ARG A 170 -7.31 -10.08 -3.68
CA ARG A 170 -7.27 -11.35 -2.95
C ARG A 170 -7.09 -12.50 -3.93
N SER A 171 -6.21 -13.44 -3.58
CA SER A 171 -5.99 -14.68 -4.32
C SER A 171 -6.75 -15.82 -3.66
N THR A 172 -7.40 -16.64 -4.48
CA THR A 172 -8.02 -17.91 -4.06
C THR A 172 -7.25 -19.07 -4.66
N TYR A 173 -6.84 -20.02 -3.84
CA TYR A 173 -6.37 -21.32 -4.33
C TYR A 173 -7.10 -22.45 -3.62
N THR A 174 -7.39 -23.48 -4.39
CA THR A 174 -8.09 -24.69 -3.93
C THR A 174 -7.09 -25.81 -3.71
N VAL A 175 -7.16 -26.42 -2.54
CA VAL A 175 -6.44 -27.65 -2.22
C VAL A 175 -7.45 -28.79 -2.20
N LYS A 176 -7.15 -29.87 -2.91
CA LYS A 176 -7.86 -31.13 -2.77
C LYS A 176 -7.32 -31.85 -1.54
N GLU A 177 -8.13 -32.02 -0.49
CA GLU A 177 -7.75 -32.82 0.67
C GLU A 177 -8.36 -34.22 0.53
N SER A 178 -7.52 -35.25 0.61
CA SER A 178 -7.97 -36.63 0.76
C SER A 178 -8.08 -36.97 2.25
N THR A 179 -9.27 -36.82 2.82
CA THR A 179 -9.50 -37.29 4.19
C THR A 179 -9.65 -38.81 4.21
N THR A 180 -8.63 -39.54 4.64
CA THR A 180 -8.80 -40.96 5.00
C THR A 180 -9.53 -41.03 6.35
N LYS A 181 -10.81 -41.43 6.36
CA LYS A 181 -11.53 -41.72 7.61
C LYS A 181 -10.75 -42.78 8.41
N PRO A 182 -10.57 -42.62 9.73
CA PRO A 182 -9.99 -43.67 10.55
C PRO A 182 -10.99 -44.82 10.64
N THR A 183 -10.62 -45.98 10.09
CA THR A 183 -11.41 -47.21 10.21
C THR A 183 -11.39 -47.67 11.68
N SER A 184 -12.53 -47.51 12.36
CA SER A 184 -12.75 -48.11 13.67
C SER A 184 -12.74 -49.64 13.53
N ARG A 185 -11.71 -50.27 14.07
CA ARG A 185 -11.48 -51.72 14.02
C ARG A 185 -12.49 -52.46 14.91
N SER A 186 -13.64 -52.84 14.35
CA SER A 186 -14.53 -53.83 14.96
C SER A 186 -14.21 -55.22 14.39
N LYS A 187 -13.94 -56.18 15.27
CA LYS A 187 -13.78 -57.60 14.93
C LYS A 187 -15.17 -58.25 14.91
N HIS A 188 -15.66 -58.69 13.74
CA HIS A 188 -16.21 -60.05 13.56
C HIS A 188 -16.77 -60.32 12.16
N SER A 189 -16.46 -61.55 11.70
CA SER A 189 -17.16 -62.45 10.76
C SER A 189 -17.44 -62.02 9.32
N ASP A 190 -16.73 -62.69 8.41
CA ASP A 190 -17.12 -63.23 7.11
C ASP A 190 -18.47 -62.79 6.52
N SER A 191 -18.41 -61.96 5.48
CA SER A 191 -19.25 -62.07 4.29
C SER A 191 -18.66 -61.23 3.15
N ASP A 192 -18.62 -61.84 1.98
CA ASP A 192 -18.19 -61.30 0.69
C ASP A 192 -19.15 -60.20 0.21
N SER A 193 -18.69 -58.95 0.19
CA SER A 193 -19.36 -57.85 -0.50
C SER A 193 -18.35 -56.81 -0.97
N SER A 194 -18.34 -56.54 -2.27
CA SER A 194 -17.61 -55.47 -2.92
C SER A 194 -18.04 -54.11 -2.38
N ASP A 195 -17.23 -53.54 -1.50
CA ASP A 195 -17.46 -52.24 -0.86
C ASP A 195 -16.78 -51.16 -1.72
N ASP A 196 -17.57 -50.50 -2.56
CA ASP A 196 -17.15 -49.33 -3.35
C ASP A 196 -17.18 -48.12 -2.42
N SER A 197 -16.07 -47.87 -1.72
CA SER A 197 -15.95 -46.76 -0.80
C SER A 197 -15.85 -45.46 -1.61
N ASP A 198 -16.96 -44.75 -1.76
CA ASP A 198 -17.02 -43.39 -2.29
C ASP A 198 -16.04 -42.49 -1.50
N LEU A 199 -14.92 -42.17 -2.13
CA LEU A 199 -13.99 -41.14 -1.66
C LEU A 199 -14.68 -39.78 -1.86
N GLU A 200 -15.30 -39.25 -0.82
CA GLU A 200 -15.73 -37.84 -0.81
C GLU A 200 -14.49 -36.94 -0.87
N GLU A 201 -14.14 -36.51 -2.09
CA GLU A 201 -13.04 -35.60 -2.37
C GLU A 201 -13.44 -34.17 -1.93
N GLY A 202 -13.10 -33.80 -0.70
CA GLY A 202 -13.32 -32.45 -0.18
C GLY A 202 -12.35 -31.44 -0.80
N THR A 203 -12.88 -30.38 -1.43
CA THR A 203 -12.05 -29.25 -1.87
C THR A 203 -12.12 -28.14 -0.84
N VAL A 204 -10.97 -27.76 -0.28
CA VAL A 204 -10.84 -26.62 0.65
C VAL A 204 -10.26 -25.44 -0.12
N SER A 205 -10.94 -24.29 -0.08
CA SER A 205 -10.47 -23.04 -0.70
C SER A 205 -9.89 -22.12 0.36
N TYR A 206 -8.66 -21.67 0.15
CA TYR A 206 -8.00 -20.67 1.00
C TYR A 206 -7.97 -19.32 0.29
N VAL A 207 -8.33 -18.27 1.02
CA VAL A 207 -8.23 -16.88 0.55
C VAL A 207 -7.01 -16.25 1.20
N ILE A 208 -6.00 -15.89 0.40
CA ILE A 208 -4.87 -15.07 0.88
C ILE A 208 -5.11 -13.62 0.45
N ASP A 209 -5.01 -12.71 1.42
CA ASP A 209 -4.94 -11.27 1.16
C ASP A 209 -3.46 -10.85 1.10
N PRO A 210 -2.94 -10.46 -0.08
CA PRO A 210 -1.52 -10.13 -0.22
C PRO A 210 -1.09 -8.95 0.68
N LEU A 211 -2.04 -8.05 1.01
CA LEU A 211 -1.75 -6.89 1.86
C LEU A 211 -1.64 -7.25 3.35
N VAL A 212 -2.23 -8.38 3.76
CA VAL A 212 -2.00 -8.95 5.09
C VAL A 212 -0.72 -9.77 5.09
N GLU A 213 -0.45 -10.51 4.02
CA GLU A 213 0.74 -11.36 3.91
C GLU A 213 2.04 -10.54 3.93
N ARG A 214 2.08 -9.40 3.23
CA ARG A 214 3.25 -8.52 3.20
C ARG A 214 3.66 -8.01 4.59
N CYS A 215 2.74 -7.95 5.56
CA CYS A 215 3.04 -7.54 6.93
C CYS A 215 3.98 -8.51 7.67
N LYS A 216 4.18 -9.73 7.15
CA LYS A 216 5.21 -10.66 7.64
C LYS A 216 6.63 -10.30 7.18
N HIS A 217 6.74 -9.32 6.28
CA HIS A 217 7.98 -8.95 5.58
C HIS A 217 8.25 -7.44 5.62
N VAL A 218 7.75 -6.75 6.66
CA VAL A 218 7.84 -5.29 6.80
C VAL A 218 9.28 -4.78 6.64
N ASP A 219 10.24 -5.35 7.37
CA ASP A 219 11.61 -4.84 7.38
C ASP A 219 12.28 -4.90 6.00
N ASN A 220 12.11 -6.03 5.30
CA ASN A 220 12.68 -6.21 3.96
C ASN A 220 12.06 -5.26 2.93
N ILE A 221 10.73 -5.09 2.97
CA ILE A 221 10.04 -4.17 2.06
C ILE A 221 10.44 -2.73 2.37
N VAL A 222 10.56 -2.34 3.65
CA VAL A 222 10.99 -1.00 4.05
C VAL A 222 12.43 -0.71 3.61
N GLU A 223 13.34 -1.68 3.71
CA GLU A 223 14.71 -1.54 3.21
C GLU A 223 14.75 -1.23 1.70
N GLU A 224 13.95 -1.95 0.90
CA GLU A 224 13.81 -1.69 -0.53
C GLU A 224 13.25 -0.29 -0.82
N LEU A 225 12.25 0.15 -0.06
CA LEU A 225 11.64 1.49 -0.20
C LEU A 225 12.65 2.60 0.11
N LEU A 226 13.47 2.43 1.15
CA LEU A 226 14.56 3.36 1.46
C LEU A 226 15.58 3.42 0.31
N GLY A 227 15.92 2.28 -0.28
CA GLY A 227 16.77 2.23 -1.48
C GLY A 227 16.19 3.00 -2.67
N VAL A 228 14.87 2.94 -2.89
CA VAL A 228 14.17 3.75 -3.89
C VAL A 228 14.32 5.25 -3.59
N MET A 229 14.07 5.67 -2.34
CA MET A 229 14.17 7.07 -1.93
C MET A 229 15.58 7.64 -2.14
N ASP A 230 16.62 6.89 -1.76
CA ASP A 230 18.01 7.30 -1.96
C ASP A 230 18.38 7.44 -3.44
N SER A 231 17.95 6.49 -4.26
CA SER A 231 18.14 6.54 -5.71
C SER A 231 17.47 7.77 -6.32
N MET A 232 16.24 8.07 -5.91
CA MET A 232 15.48 9.22 -6.39
C MET A 232 16.06 10.55 -5.91
N LYS A 233 16.51 10.64 -4.66
CA LYS A 233 17.24 11.80 -4.11
C LYS A 233 18.48 12.12 -4.94
N ARG A 234 19.30 11.11 -5.28
CA ARG A 234 20.47 11.28 -6.15
C ARG A 234 20.10 11.74 -7.57
N LYS A 235 18.99 11.24 -8.14
CA LYS A 235 18.49 11.68 -9.46
C LYS A 235 18.01 13.13 -9.43
N ALA A 236 17.24 13.53 -8.41
CA ALA A 236 16.76 14.89 -8.24
C ALA A 236 17.91 15.90 -8.09
N LYS A 237 18.91 15.60 -7.26
CA LYS A 237 20.12 16.44 -7.13
C LYS A 237 20.84 16.63 -8.46
N ARG A 238 20.97 15.58 -9.27
CA ARG A 238 21.59 15.68 -10.61
C ARG A 238 20.74 16.52 -11.58
N TYR A 239 19.43 16.39 -11.52
CA TYR A 239 18.51 17.17 -12.35
C TYR A 239 18.62 18.67 -12.04
N LEU A 240 18.58 19.04 -10.75
CA LEU A 240 18.74 20.42 -10.31
C LEU A 240 20.09 21.03 -10.73
N LYS A 241 21.18 20.27 -10.59
CA LYS A 241 22.51 20.71 -11.06
C LYS A 241 22.55 20.99 -12.57
N LYS A 242 21.86 20.19 -13.38
CA LYS A 242 21.78 20.41 -14.83
C LYS A 242 20.96 21.65 -15.17
N MET A 243 19.85 21.89 -14.47
CA MET A 243 19.03 23.08 -14.69
C MET A 243 19.75 24.37 -14.30
N ALA A 244 20.55 24.35 -13.23
CA ALA A 244 21.34 25.50 -12.82
C ALA A 244 22.53 25.83 -13.75
N ALA A 245 22.89 24.90 -14.66
CA ALA A 245 23.99 25.06 -15.60
C ALA A 245 23.55 25.40 -17.04
N SER A 246 22.23 25.51 -17.27
CA SER A 246 21.60 25.86 -18.54
C SER A 246 21.04 27.28 -18.50
#